data_AF-A0A7Y9SJK1-F1
#
_entry.id   AF-A0A7Y9SJK1-F1
#
_cell.length_a   1.000
_cell.length_b   1.000
_cell.length_c   1.000
_cell.angle_alpha   90.00
_cell.angle_beta   90.00
_cell.angle_gamma   90.00
#
_symmetry.space_group_name_H-M   'P 1'
#
loop_
_entity.id
_entity.type
_entity.pdbx_description
1 polymer ?
#
loop_
_entity_poly.entity_id
_entity_poly.type
_entity_poly.pdbx_seq_one_letter_code
_entity_poly.pdbx_strand_id
1 'polypeptide(L)' 'MHYIGTVLLGCGFAMLVGVVLLLDPAAPDANIGAGILAMVGVPLGTLGLLMIIAHASFRVFKKVRT' A
#
# COMPACT_ATOMS: atom_id res chain seq x y z
N MET A 1 15.10 4.15 -5.15
CA MET A 1 14.29 3.13 -4.45
C MET A 1 13.36 3.73 -3.41
N HIS A 2 13.84 4.61 -2.52
CA HIS A 2 12.99 5.24 -1.48
C HIS A 2 11.74 5.96 -2.02
N TYR A 3 11.89 6.88 -2.99
CA TYR A 3 10.76 7.63 -3.58
C TYR A 3 9.71 6.73 -4.25
N ILE A 4 10.14 5.68 -4.97
CA ILE A 4 9.24 4.74 -5.64
C ILE A 4 8.42 3.95 -4.61
N GLY A 5 9.06 3.50 -3.52
CA GLY A 5 8.35 2.82 -2.42
C GLY A 5 7.34 3.73 -1.72
N THR A 6 7.64 5.01 -1.56
CA THR A 6 6.70 5.98 -0.96
C THR A 6 5.50 6.26 -1.87
N VAL A 7 5.72 6.37 -3.18
CA VAL A 7 4.64 6.55 -4.16
C VAL A 7 3.75 5.30 -4.21
N LEU A 8 4.33 4.08 -4.24
CA LEU A 8 3.56 2.84 -4.22
C LEU A 8 2.74 2.70 -2.93
N LEU A 9 3.35 3.02 -1.78
CA LEU A 9 2.68 2.99 -0.48
C LEU A 9 1.54 4.01 -0.44
N GLY A 10 1.77 5.23 -0.92
CA GLY A 10 0.77 6.29 -0.99
C GLY A 10 -0.40 5.92 -1.91
N CYS A 11 -0.12 5.37 -3.10
CA CYS A 11 -1.17 4.90 -4.01
C CYS A 11 -1.97 3.74 -3.40
N GLY A 12 -1.30 2.74 -2.82
CA GLY A 12 -2.00 1.62 -2.15
C GLY A 12 -2.86 2.08 -0.98
N PHE A 13 -2.37 3.03 -0.19
CA PHE A 13 -3.13 3.64 0.90
C PHE A 13 -4.35 4.42 0.38
N ALA A 14 -4.19 5.25 -0.66
CA ALA A 14 -5.30 5.99 -1.26
C ALA A 14 -6.39 5.06 -1.81
N MET A 15 -5.99 3.94 -2.43
CA MET A 15 -6.94 2.91 -2.86
C MET A 15 -7.69 2.29 -1.69
N LEU A 16 -7.00 1.94 -0.59
CA LEU A 16 -7.63 1.40 0.62
C LEU A 16 -8.57 2.40 1.30
N VAL A 17 -8.23 3.69 1.30
CA VAL A 17 -9.15 4.74 1.77
C VAL A 17 -10.39 4.80 0.88
N GLY A 18 -10.22 4.67 -0.44
CA GLY A 18 -11.33 4.57 -1.39
C GLY A 18 -12.26 3.37 -1.10
N VAL A 19 -11.72 2.24 -0.66
CA VAL A 19 -12.52 1.07 -0.23
C VAL A 19 -13.41 1.43 0.96
N VAL A 20 -12.85 2.10 1.97
CA VAL A 20 -13.60 2.51 3.16
C VAL A 20 -14.71 3.51 2.80
N LEU A 21 -14.45 4.41 1.86
CA LEU A 21 -15.43 5.39 1.39
C LEU A 21 -16.53 4.78 0.51
N LEU A 22 -16.23 3.69 -0.21
CA LEU A 22 -17.22 2.97 -1.03
C LEU A 22 -18.00 1.90 -0.25
N LEU A 23 -17.59 1.56 0.97
CA LEU A 23 -18.21 0.48 1.72
C LEU A 23 -19.59 0.92 2.22
N ASP A 24 -20.64 0.50 1.51
CA ASP A 24 -22.03 0.76 1.87
C ASP A 24 -22.77 -0.58 2.05
N PRO A 25 -23.31 -0.87 3.26
CA PRO A 25 -24.06 -2.10 3.50
C PRO A 25 -25.36 -2.21 2.66
N ALA A 26 -25.86 -1.11 2.11
CA ALA A 26 -27.11 -1.07 1.35
C ALA A 26 -26.93 -1.15 -0.19
N ALA A 27 -25.69 -1.00 -0.70
CA ALA A 27 -25.39 -0.95 -2.14
C ALA A 27 -24.40 -2.07 -2.55
N PRO A 28 -24.91 -3.22 -3.04
CA PRO A 28 -24.07 -4.37 -3.39
C PRO A 28 -23.05 -4.08 -4.50
N ASP A 29 -23.40 -3.18 -5.42
CA ASP A 29 -22.56 -2.71 -6.52
C ASP A 29 -21.37 -1.87 -6.02
N ALA A 30 -21.59 -1.00 -5.02
CA ALA A 30 -20.51 -0.25 -4.36
C ALA A 30 -19.54 -1.19 -3.61
N ASN A 31 -20.05 -2.24 -2.96
CA ASN A 31 -19.22 -3.25 -2.28
C ASN A 31 -18.37 -4.09 -3.25
N ILE A 32 -18.86 -4.39 -4.46
CA ILE A 32 -18.04 -5.06 -5.49
C ILE A 32 -16.89 -4.14 -5.92
N GLY A 33 -17.17 -2.86 -6.16
CA GLY A 33 -16.14 -1.86 -6.46
C GLY A 33 -15.09 -1.74 -5.36
N ALA A 34 -15.53 -1.70 -4.09
CA ALA A 34 -14.67 -1.71 -2.92
C ALA A 34 -13.81 -2.98 -2.84
N GLY A 35 -14.37 -4.16 -3.15
CA GLY A 35 -13.65 -5.43 -3.16
C GLY A 35 -12.52 -5.47 -4.21
N ILE A 36 -12.79 -5.01 -5.43
CA ILE A 36 -11.78 -4.94 -6.51
C ILE A 36 -10.68 -3.94 -6.13
N LEU A 37 -11.07 -2.80 -5.59
CA LEU A 37 -10.14 -1.76 -5.18
C LEU A 37 -9.25 -2.23 -4.01
N ALA A 38 -9.78 -3.04 -3.08
CA ALA A 38 -8.99 -3.68 -2.02
C ALA A 38 -8.01 -4.72 -2.59
N MET A 39 -8.45 -5.51 -3.58
CA MET A 39 -7.63 -6.53 -4.25
C MET A 39 -6.37 -5.93 -4.89
N VAL A 40 -6.44 -4.69 -5.37
CA VAL A 40 -5.29 -3.98 -5.96
C VAL A 40 -4.55 -3.12 -4.93
N GLY A 41 -5.27 -2.45 -4.03
CA GLY A 41 -4.70 -1.55 -3.02
C GLY A 41 -3.83 -2.26 -1.98
N VAL A 42 -4.23 -3.45 -1.52
CA VAL A 42 -3.47 -4.25 -0.55
C VAL A 42 -2.08 -4.65 -1.09
N PRO A 43 -1.95 -5.31 -2.26
CA PRO A 43 -0.64 -5.70 -2.78
C PRO A 43 0.22 -4.48 -3.13
N LEU A 44 -0.35 -3.40 -3.69
CA LEU A 44 0.41 -2.17 -3.96
C LEU A 44 0.97 -1.53 -2.68
N GLY A 45 0.14 -1.39 -1.65
CA GLY A 45 0.54 -0.81 -0.37
C GLY A 45 1.61 -1.67 0.32
N THR A 46 1.42 -2.99 0.30
CA THR A 46 2.36 -3.96 0.90
C THR A 46 3.72 -3.93 0.20
N LEU A 47 3.74 -3.89 -1.13
CA LEU A 47 4.98 -3.77 -1.92
C LEU A 47 5.72 -2.45 -1.64
N GLY A 48 4.97 -1.34 -1.57
CA GLY A 48 5.54 -0.03 -1.22
C GLY A 48 6.20 -0.04 0.15
N LEU A 49 5.51 -0.62 1.14
CA LEU A 49 6.03 -0.76 2.51
C LEU A 49 7.29 -1.64 2.56
N LEU A 50 7.25 -2.80 1.89
CA LEU A 50 8.38 -3.73 1.81
C LEU A 50 9.62 -3.08 1.22
N MET A 51 9.47 -2.28 0.16
CA MET A 51 10.61 -1.57 -0.44
C MET A 51 11.22 -0.54 0.52
N ILE A 52 10.39 0.19 1.28
CA ILE A 52 10.89 1.16 2.26
C ILE A 52 11.64 0.45 3.39
N ILE A 53 11.06 -0.63 3.94
CA ILE A 53 11.67 -1.43 5.00
C ILE A 53 12.98 -2.05 4.52
N ALA A 54 13.00 -2.67 3.34
CA ALA A 54 14.20 -3.27 2.78
C ALA A 54 15.32 -2.23 2.56
N HIS A 55 14.97 -1.04 2.05
CA HIS A 55 15.93 0.06 1.90
C HIS A 55 16.47 0.51 3.26
N ALA A 56 15.59 0.72 4.25
CA ALA A 56 15.98 1.15 5.60
C ALA A 56 16.88 0.11 6.28
N SER A 57 16.49 -1.16 6.27
CA SER A 57 17.27 -2.28 6.82
C SER A 57 18.64 -2.39 6.16
N PHE A 58 18.72 -2.24 4.83
CA PHE A 58 19.99 -2.28 4.12
C PHE A 58 20.93 -1.12 4.52
N ARG A 59 20.40 0.10 4.72
CA ARG A 59 21.20 1.23 5.22
C ARG A 59 21.72 0.98 6.63
N VAL A 60 20.87 0.48 7.52
CA VAL A 60 21.27 0.17 8.90
C VAL A 60 22.34 -0.92 8.90
N PHE A 61 22.13 -2.00 8.15
CA PHE A 61 23.08 -3.11 8.07
C PHE A 61 24.45 -2.67 7.52
N LYS A 62 24.45 -1.80 6.48
CA LYS A 62 25.70 -1.22 5.96
C LYS A 62 26.39 -0.33 7.00
N LYS A 63 25.64 0.47 7.75
CA LYS A 63 26.18 1.32 8.83
C LYS A 63 26.76 0.52 9.99
N VAL A 64 26.18 -0.63 10.33
CA VAL A 64 26.70 -1.52 11.40
C VAL A 64 27.97 -2.25 10.97
N ARG A 65 28.14 -2.52 9.67
CA ARG A 65 29.32 -3.22 9.12
C ARG A 65 30.55 -2.31 8.93
N THR A 66 30.39 -0.99 8.98
CA THR A 66 31.48 0.00 8.77
C THR A 66 31.94 0.57 10.10
#